data_AF-A0A8J2A6C3-F1
#
_entry.id   AF-A0A8J2A6C3-F1
#
_cell.length_a   1.000
_cell.length_b   1.000
_cell.length_c   1.000
_cell.angle_alpha   90.00
_cell.angle_beta   90.00
_cell.angle_gamma   90.00
#
_symmetry.space_group_name_H-M   'P 1'
#
loop_
_entity.id
_entity.type
_entity.pdbx_description
1 polymer ?
#
loop_
_entity_poly.entity_id
_entity_poly.type
_entity_poly.pdbx_seq_one_letter_code
_entity_poly.pdbx_strand_id
1 'polypeptide(L)'
;MEILIYLLGNLCCIAAAGLLAKQLLTSNVNTETSLHISKDLQYMLFFGSVFRLYWSLSPPEIWSEEATIVQYLCFADLAGTVLLWGLCAVLSTKFGKNLYWELTGVRSQDSKAKAKKPAEGFTALLTWPILSVAAGVLAWLATHVLPSLSGPTAWPFVDWAVVWNMLIDGMAMLPQILTLSASEEKTPRITSHFVGLLCVGRVLRMIFWIWLVFHPEAGHAMWTFILPDLMHSVVMADFLYHYVQKVKRDAKEMLNFGYDYAHAV
;
A
#
# COMPACT_ATOMS: atom_id res chain seq x y z
N MET A 1 -25.57 4.58 -2.67
CA MET A 1 -24.97 4.12 -1.39
C MET A 1 -23.49 3.76 -1.61
N GLU A 2 -23.15 3.29 -2.80
CA GLU A 2 -21.81 2.88 -3.23
C GLU A 2 -20.74 3.92 -3.06
N ILE A 3 -21.03 5.16 -3.47
CA ILE A 3 -20.06 6.24 -3.44
C ILE A 3 -19.56 6.46 -2.02
N LEU A 4 -20.43 6.27 -1.02
CA LEU A 4 -20.03 6.35 0.38
C LEU A 4 -19.08 5.22 0.77
N ILE A 5 -19.28 4.00 0.25
CA ILE A 5 -18.38 2.86 0.48
C ILE A 5 -17.03 3.12 -0.17
N TYR A 6 -17.03 3.61 -1.41
CA TYR A 6 -15.83 4.00 -2.14
C TYR A 6 -15.05 5.10 -1.41
N LEU A 7 -15.73 6.20 -1.04
CA LEU A 7 -15.15 7.31 -0.29
C LEU A 7 -14.61 6.85 1.07
N LEU A 8 -15.34 6.00 1.79
CA LEU A 8 -14.87 5.48 3.08
C LEU A 8 -13.60 4.64 2.91
N GLY A 9 -13.53 3.81 1.86
CA GLY A 9 -12.34 3.02 1.55
C GLY A 9 -11.11 3.89 1.28
N ASN A 10 -11.29 4.98 0.55
CA ASN A 10 -10.20 5.91 0.27
C ASN A 10 -9.84 6.79 1.47
N LEU A 11 -10.83 7.22 2.28
CA LEU A 11 -10.57 7.92 3.55
C LEU A 11 -9.70 7.08 4.49
N CYS A 12 -9.88 5.76 4.53
CA CYS A 12 -8.96 4.88 5.26
C CYS A 12 -7.53 4.95 4.71
N CYS A 13 -7.35 5.02 3.39
CA CYS A 13 -6.03 5.14 2.75
C CYS A 13 -5.38 6.51 3.04
N ILE A 14 -6.16 7.59 2.96
CA ILE A 14 -5.74 8.96 3.33
C ILE A 14 -5.34 9.00 4.80
N ALA A 15 -6.14 8.42 5.69
CA ALA A 15 -5.84 8.35 7.11
C ALA A 15 -4.55 7.56 7.37
N ALA A 16 -4.34 6.43 6.69
CA ALA A 16 -3.09 5.66 6.78
C ALA A 16 -1.88 6.50 6.34
N ALA A 17 -1.96 7.19 5.20
CA ALA A 17 -0.91 8.07 4.71
C ALA A 17 -0.66 9.25 5.68
N GLY A 18 -1.71 9.83 6.26
CA GLY A 18 -1.61 10.91 7.24
C GLY A 18 -0.94 10.47 8.54
N LEU A 19 -1.23 9.26 9.03
CA LEU A 19 -0.56 8.68 10.20
C LEU A 19 0.94 8.49 9.93
N LEU A 20 1.29 8.01 8.75
CA LEU A 20 2.68 7.83 8.32
C LEU A 20 3.41 9.18 8.19
N ALA A 21 2.80 10.16 7.52
CA ALA A 21 3.37 11.50 7.39
C ALA A 21 3.59 12.14 8.76
N LYS A 22 2.61 12.03 9.67
CA LYS A 22 2.76 12.49 11.05
C LYS A 22 3.90 11.79 11.77
N GLN A 23 4.04 10.48 11.63
CA GLN A 23 5.14 9.73 12.22
C GLN A 23 6.49 10.22 11.68
N LEU A 24 6.61 10.42 10.37
CA LEU A 24 7.83 10.93 9.72
C LEU A 24 8.19 12.37 10.14
N LEU A 25 7.19 13.21 10.38
CA LEU A 25 7.41 14.58 10.86
C LEU A 25 7.77 14.64 12.35
N THR A 26 7.27 13.70 13.14
CA THR A 26 7.49 13.65 14.60
C THR A 26 8.70 12.82 15.00
N SER A 27 9.18 11.93 14.13
CA SER A 27 10.45 11.24 14.32
C SER A 27 11.58 12.26 14.28
N ASN A 28 11.94 12.78 15.46
CA ASN A 28 13.09 13.65 15.66
C ASN A 28 14.34 12.95 15.10
N VAL A 29 15.24 13.73 14.50
CA VAL A 29 16.52 13.28 13.90
C VAL A 29 17.37 12.42 14.87
N ASN A 30 17.12 12.52 16.17
CA ASN A 30 17.90 11.85 17.23
C ASN A 30 17.19 10.66 17.91
N THR A 31 15.93 10.38 17.60
CA THR A 31 15.22 9.21 18.15
C THR A 31 15.15 8.16 17.06
N GLU A 32 15.94 7.10 17.20
CA GLU A 32 15.98 5.94 16.29
C GLU A 32 14.69 5.13 16.36
N THR A 33 13.55 5.77 16.11
CA THR A 33 12.31 5.06 15.82
C THR A 33 12.46 4.56 14.39
N SER A 34 12.91 3.32 14.24
CA SER A 34 13.01 2.72 12.92
C SER A 34 11.62 2.77 12.27
N LEU A 35 11.56 3.30 11.06
CA LEU A 35 10.33 3.33 10.32
C LEU A 35 10.09 1.92 9.78
N HIS A 36 9.16 1.19 10.41
CA HIS A 36 8.78 -0.16 9.96
C HIS A 36 7.96 -0.19 8.66
N ILE A 37 7.91 0.92 7.93
CA ILE A 37 7.17 1.05 6.67
C ILE A 37 8.18 1.27 5.55
N SER A 38 8.18 0.36 4.58
CA SER A 38 9.08 0.36 3.44
C SER A 38 8.93 1.63 2.61
N LYS A 39 10.04 2.17 2.11
CA LYS A 39 10.01 3.27 1.14
C LYS A 39 9.49 2.80 -0.23
N ASP A 40 9.76 1.56 -0.59
CA ASP A 40 9.27 0.97 -1.84
C ASP A 40 7.74 1.01 -1.87
N LEU A 41 7.10 0.61 -0.76
CA LEU A 41 5.65 0.71 -0.56
C LEU A 41 5.16 2.15 -0.77
N GLN A 42 5.84 3.14 -0.20
CA GLN A 42 5.44 4.56 -0.30
C GLN A 42 5.53 5.09 -1.73
N TYR A 43 6.62 4.77 -2.45
CA TYR A 43 6.76 5.17 -3.86
C TYR A 43 5.72 4.51 -4.74
N MET A 44 5.49 3.20 -4.54
CA MET A 44 4.50 2.45 -5.32
C MET A 44 3.09 2.98 -5.11
N LEU A 45 2.68 3.27 -3.86
CA LEU A 45 1.39 3.87 -3.57
C LEU A 45 1.28 5.31 -4.08
N PHE A 46 2.37 6.08 -4.07
CA PHE A 46 2.39 7.42 -4.67
C PHE A 46 2.16 7.35 -6.18
N PHE A 47 2.96 6.57 -6.91
CA PHE A 47 2.80 6.45 -8.36
C PHE A 47 1.46 5.82 -8.73
N GLY A 48 1.00 4.79 -8.01
CA GLY A 48 -0.35 4.25 -8.16
C GLY A 48 -1.41 5.36 -8.07
N SER A 49 -1.34 6.18 -7.03
CA SER A 49 -2.26 7.32 -6.84
C SER A 49 -2.24 8.32 -8.00
N VAL A 50 -1.07 8.60 -8.59
CA VAL A 50 -0.94 9.47 -9.77
C VAL A 50 -1.65 8.87 -10.98
N PHE A 51 -1.45 7.58 -11.25
CA PHE A 51 -2.12 6.89 -12.35
C PHE A 51 -3.63 6.71 -12.10
N ARG A 52 -4.05 6.57 -10.83
CA ARG A 52 -5.45 6.60 -10.43
C ARG A 52 -6.10 7.94 -10.75
N LEU A 53 -5.42 9.05 -10.44
CA LEU A 53 -5.88 10.39 -10.79
C LEU A 53 -5.96 10.56 -12.31
N TYR A 54 -4.96 10.10 -13.05
CA TYR A 54 -4.95 10.11 -14.51
C TYR A 54 -6.16 9.39 -15.11
N TRP A 55 -6.44 8.16 -14.66
CA TRP A 55 -7.62 7.40 -15.10
C TRP A 55 -8.92 8.11 -14.74
N SER A 56 -9.03 8.64 -13.53
CA SER A 56 -10.28 9.24 -13.03
C SER A 56 -10.66 10.54 -13.75
N LEU A 57 -9.67 11.29 -14.23
CA LEU A 57 -9.86 12.53 -14.99
C LEU A 57 -9.94 12.29 -16.52
N SER A 58 -9.72 11.05 -16.99
CA SER A 58 -9.85 10.74 -18.41
C SER A 58 -11.32 10.84 -18.83
N PRO A 59 -11.65 11.44 -19.99
CA PRO A 59 -13.03 11.56 -20.47
C PRO A 59 -13.67 10.21 -20.91
N PRO A 60 -14.97 9.98 -20.64
CA PRO A 60 -15.78 10.73 -19.68
C PRO A 60 -15.26 10.47 -18.26
N GLU A 61 -15.22 11.52 -17.44
CA GLU A 61 -14.81 11.39 -16.05
C GLU A 61 -15.70 10.35 -15.35
N ILE A 62 -15.12 9.53 -14.46
CA ILE A 62 -15.81 8.39 -13.85
C ILE A 62 -17.10 8.82 -13.12
N TRP A 63 -17.16 10.07 -12.66
CA TRP A 63 -18.27 10.60 -11.86
C TRP A 63 -19.04 11.70 -12.57
N SER A 64 -18.92 11.83 -13.90
CA SER A 64 -19.54 12.93 -14.65
C SER A 64 -21.06 12.99 -14.50
N GLU A 65 -21.70 11.85 -14.20
CA GLU A 65 -23.15 11.72 -14.05
C GLU A 65 -23.64 11.92 -12.60
N GLU A 66 -22.71 12.01 -11.64
CA GLU A 66 -23.04 12.10 -10.22
C GLU A 66 -23.36 13.53 -9.75
N ALA A 67 -24.00 13.64 -8.59
CA ALA A 67 -24.26 14.95 -7.97
C ALA A 67 -22.95 15.74 -7.76
N THR A 68 -22.98 17.05 -8.00
CA THR A 68 -21.77 17.92 -7.96
C THR A 68 -20.97 17.79 -6.66
N ILE A 69 -21.65 17.66 -5.50
CA ILE A 69 -20.96 17.48 -4.21
C ILE A 69 -20.14 16.18 -4.15
N VAL A 70 -20.65 15.10 -4.77
CA VAL A 70 -19.95 13.82 -4.84
C VAL A 70 -18.70 13.96 -5.70
N GLN A 71 -18.80 14.61 -6.86
CA GLN A 71 -17.66 14.85 -7.74
C GLN A 71 -16.54 15.61 -7.01
N TYR A 72 -16.88 16.66 -6.26
CA TYR A 72 -15.89 17.39 -5.46
C TYR A 72 -15.25 16.55 -4.35
N LEU A 73 -16.04 15.74 -3.64
CA LEU A 73 -15.51 14.85 -2.60
C LEU A 73 -14.55 13.82 -3.18
N CYS A 74 -14.93 13.20 -4.29
CA CYS A 74 -14.10 12.22 -4.95
C CYS A 74 -12.83 12.88 -5.55
N PHE A 75 -12.91 14.11 -6.07
CA PHE A 75 -11.75 14.84 -6.56
C PHE A 75 -10.79 15.22 -5.42
N ALA A 76 -11.34 15.74 -4.32
CA ALA A 76 -10.58 16.05 -3.11
C ALA A 76 -9.87 14.80 -2.55
N ASP A 77 -10.53 13.64 -2.62
CA ASP A 77 -9.96 12.35 -2.25
C ASP A 77 -8.78 11.95 -3.14
N LEU A 78 -8.92 12.03 -4.47
CA LEU A 78 -7.84 11.72 -5.40
C LEU A 78 -6.64 12.64 -5.19
N ALA A 79 -6.88 13.95 -5.15
CA ALA A 79 -5.85 14.94 -4.95
C ALA A 79 -5.17 14.77 -3.58
N GLY A 80 -5.97 14.59 -2.52
CA GLY A 80 -5.48 14.37 -1.16
C GLY A 80 -4.61 13.11 -1.05
N THR A 81 -5.01 12.02 -1.70
CA THR A 81 -4.25 10.77 -1.74
C THR A 81 -2.90 10.95 -2.43
N VAL A 82 -2.87 11.60 -3.61
CA VAL A 82 -1.61 11.89 -4.33
C VAL A 82 -0.69 12.79 -3.50
N LEU A 83 -1.23 13.87 -2.92
CA LEU A 83 -0.46 14.81 -2.12
C LEU A 83 0.13 14.17 -0.86
N LEU A 84 -0.65 13.36 -0.15
CA LEU A 84 -0.18 12.71 1.08
C LEU A 84 0.84 11.62 0.82
N TRP A 85 0.66 10.77 -0.19
CA TRP A 85 1.68 9.78 -0.54
C TRP A 85 2.93 10.43 -1.11
N GLY A 86 2.79 11.51 -1.89
CA GLY A 86 3.92 12.32 -2.36
C GLY A 86 4.68 12.94 -1.19
N LEU A 87 3.96 13.48 -0.19
CA LEU A 87 4.56 13.98 1.04
C LEU A 87 5.28 12.86 1.80
N CYS A 88 4.67 11.68 1.97
CA CYS A 88 5.32 10.52 2.61
C CYS A 88 6.61 10.13 1.87
N ALA A 89 6.56 10.03 0.54
CA ALA A 89 7.72 9.72 -0.29
C ALA A 89 8.85 10.76 -0.09
N VAL A 90 8.54 12.06 -0.13
CA VAL A 90 9.51 13.14 0.08
C VAL A 90 10.05 13.12 1.52
N LEU A 91 9.20 12.98 2.54
CA LEU A 91 9.63 12.91 3.93
C LEU A 91 10.50 11.67 4.18
N SER A 92 10.18 10.53 3.56
CA SER A 92 10.96 9.31 3.67
C SER A 92 12.36 9.43 3.06
N THR A 93 12.55 10.24 2.02
CA THR A 93 13.88 10.53 1.47
C THR A 93 14.69 11.43 2.38
N LYS A 94 14.06 12.42 3.02
CA LYS A 94 14.74 13.39 3.89
C LYS A 94 15.01 12.85 5.30
N PHE A 95 14.08 12.11 5.87
CA PHE A 95 14.09 11.73 7.29
C PHE A 95 14.16 10.21 7.51
N GLY A 96 13.79 9.40 6.52
CA GLY A 96 13.84 7.95 6.66
C GLY A 96 15.26 7.42 6.53
N LYS A 97 15.83 6.85 7.60
CA LYS A 97 16.90 5.84 7.42
C LYS A 97 16.32 4.68 6.62
N ASN A 98 17.08 4.19 5.65
CA ASN A 98 16.58 3.28 4.63
C ASN A 98 16.64 1.83 5.16
N LEU A 99 15.76 1.49 6.11
CA LEU A 99 15.82 0.23 6.87
C LEU A 99 15.89 -1.01 5.97
N TYR A 100 15.16 -1.02 4.85
CA TYR A 100 15.25 -2.12 3.88
C TYR A 100 16.67 -2.28 3.30
N TRP A 101 17.31 -1.18 2.88
CA TRP A 101 18.67 -1.21 2.34
C TRP A 101 19.72 -1.50 3.40
N GLU A 102 19.53 -1.06 4.64
CA GLU A 102 20.39 -1.44 5.77
C GLU A 102 20.30 -2.95 6.06
N LEU A 103 19.09 -3.54 5.95
CA LEU A 103 18.85 -4.97 6.17
C LEU A 103 19.29 -5.84 4.97
N THR A 104 19.16 -5.35 3.73
CA THR A 104 19.51 -6.10 2.52
C THR A 104 20.91 -5.82 1.98
N GLY A 105 21.66 -4.84 2.52
CA GLY A 105 22.99 -4.50 2.03
C GLY A 105 23.87 -3.62 2.93
N VAL A 106 24.90 -4.25 3.51
CA VAL A 106 26.29 -3.72 3.61
C VAL A 106 26.74 -2.91 4.85
N ARG A 107 25.94 -2.61 5.89
CA ARG A 107 26.56 -1.97 7.09
C ARG A 107 25.92 -2.25 8.45
N SER A 108 26.24 -3.41 9.01
CA SER A 108 26.34 -3.57 10.46
C SER A 108 27.58 -4.38 10.76
N GLN A 109 28.71 -3.68 10.91
CA GLN A 109 29.96 -4.29 11.37
C GLN A 109 30.00 -4.40 12.91
N ASP A 110 29.01 -3.84 13.63
CA ASP A 110 29.06 -3.70 15.09
C ASP A 110 28.00 -4.46 15.88
N SER A 111 26.94 -4.98 15.26
CA SER A 111 26.00 -5.86 15.99
C SER A 111 26.22 -7.32 15.62
N LYS A 112 26.96 -8.04 16.46
CA LYS A 112 27.13 -9.51 16.44
C LYS A 112 25.83 -10.29 16.74
N ALA A 113 24.66 -9.72 16.47
CA ALA A 113 23.42 -10.47 16.42
C ALA A 113 23.29 -11.07 15.01
N LYS A 114 23.03 -12.37 14.93
CA LYS A 114 22.91 -13.15 13.69
C LYS A 114 21.68 -12.69 12.90
N ALA A 115 21.73 -11.53 12.24
CA ALA A 115 20.78 -11.18 11.20
C ALA A 115 20.91 -12.24 10.10
N LYS A 116 19.88 -13.10 9.98
CA LYS A 116 19.81 -14.13 8.96
C LYS A 116 19.87 -13.41 7.60
N LYS A 117 20.99 -13.53 6.89
CA LYS A 117 21.18 -12.90 5.56
C LYS A 117 19.89 -13.11 4.74
N PRO A 118 19.18 -12.05 4.34
CA PRO A 118 18.03 -12.21 3.46
C PRO A 118 18.51 -12.93 2.20
N ALA A 119 17.69 -13.86 1.69
CA ALA A 119 18.03 -14.68 0.54
C ALA A 119 18.44 -13.78 -0.65
N GLU A 120 19.75 -13.70 -0.91
CA GLU A 120 20.41 -12.65 -1.70
C GLU A 120 19.93 -12.52 -3.16
N GLY A 121 19.10 -13.45 -3.66
CA GLY A 121 18.54 -13.42 -5.01
C GLY A 121 17.13 -12.84 -5.12
N PHE A 122 16.15 -13.45 -4.42
CA PHE A 122 14.74 -13.13 -4.63
C PHE A 122 14.33 -11.76 -4.05
N THR A 123 14.91 -11.37 -2.91
CA THR A 123 14.57 -10.09 -2.26
C THR A 123 15.07 -8.89 -3.07
N ALA A 124 16.17 -9.02 -3.81
CA ALA A 124 16.68 -7.98 -4.68
C ALA A 124 15.69 -7.64 -5.82
N LEU A 125 14.86 -8.59 -6.23
CA LEU A 125 13.82 -8.40 -7.25
C LEU A 125 12.58 -7.67 -6.71
N LEU A 126 12.40 -7.57 -5.40
CA LEU A 126 11.20 -6.99 -4.77
C LEU A 126 11.36 -5.50 -4.44
N THR A 127 12.10 -4.76 -5.28
CA THR A 127 12.26 -3.30 -5.17
C THR A 127 11.19 -2.57 -5.99
N TRP A 128 10.88 -1.32 -5.62
CA TRP A 128 9.84 -0.57 -6.32
C TRP A 128 10.02 -0.44 -7.84
N PRO A 129 11.23 -0.23 -8.42
CA PRO A 129 11.36 -0.09 -9.86
C PRO A 129 11.06 -1.40 -10.59
N ILE A 130 11.58 -2.52 -10.07
CA ILE A 130 11.40 -3.84 -10.68
C ILE A 130 9.93 -4.24 -10.61
N LEU A 131 9.29 -4.07 -9.44
CA LEU A 131 7.87 -4.35 -9.27
C LEU A 131 7.00 -3.42 -10.14
N SER A 132 7.39 -2.15 -10.31
CA SER A 132 6.68 -1.22 -11.21
C SER A 132 6.75 -1.63 -12.67
N VAL A 133 7.92 -2.08 -13.14
CA VAL A 133 8.09 -2.61 -14.49
C VAL A 133 7.30 -3.90 -14.66
N ALA A 134 7.36 -4.81 -13.68
CA ALA A 134 6.60 -6.06 -13.71
C ALA A 134 5.08 -5.79 -13.77
N ALA A 135 4.56 -4.87 -12.95
CA ALA A 135 3.18 -4.40 -13.02
C ALA A 135 2.86 -3.78 -14.40
N GLY A 136 3.80 -3.04 -15.00
CA GLY A 136 3.69 -2.45 -16.33
C GLY A 136 3.50 -3.49 -17.43
N VAL A 137 4.34 -4.52 -17.42
CA VAL A 137 4.27 -5.64 -18.37
C VAL A 137 2.97 -6.41 -18.19
N LEU A 138 2.59 -6.72 -16.94
CA LEU A 138 1.36 -7.44 -16.65
C LEU A 138 0.11 -6.64 -17.03
N ALA A 139 0.09 -5.33 -16.77
CA ALA A 139 -0.98 -4.44 -17.20
C ALA A 139 -1.09 -4.42 -18.72
N TRP A 140 0.04 -4.33 -19.44
CA TRP A 140 0.06 -4.37 -20.89
C TRP A 140 -0.46 -5.70 -21.45
N LEU A 141 -0.08 -6.83 -20.85
CA LEU A 141 -0.65 -8.13 -21.22
C LEU A 141 -2.16 -8.19 -20.95
N ALA A 142 -2.59 -7.66 -19.80
CA ALA A 142 -4.00 -7.64 -19.42
C ALA A 142 -4.86 -6.83 -20.40
N THR A 143 -4.38 -5.70 -20.93
CA THR A 143 -5.12 -4.91 -21.93
C THR A 143 -5.29 -5.62 -23.27
N HIS A 144 -4.55 -6.71 -23.54
CA HIS A 144 -4.74 -7.54 -24.74
C HIS A 144 -5.74 -8.68 -24.53
N VAL A 145 -6.04 -9.03 -23.27
CA VAL A 145 -6.89 -10.18 -22.92
C VAL A 145 -8.24 -9.74 -22.37
N LEU A 146 -8.28 -8.65 -21.63
CA LEU A 146 -9.47 -8.12 -20.97
C LEU A 146 -10.21 -7.13 -21.88
N PRO A 147 -11.54 -7.02 -21.73
CA PRO A 147 -12.30 -5.98 -22.42
C PRO A 147 -11.79 -4.59 -22.04
N SER A 148 -11.83 -3.66 -23.00
CA SER A 148 -11.48 -2.26 -22.74
C SER A 148 -12.41 -1.65 -21.70
N LEU A 149 -11.83 -0.89 -20.77
CA LEU A 149 -12.54 -0.14 -19.74
C LEU A 149 -12.75 1.32 -20.16
N SER A 150 -12.04 1.76 -21.19
CA SER A 150 -12.01 3.12 -21.68
C SER A 150 -13.06 3.36 -22.78
N GLY A 151 -13.70 4.53 -22.73
CA GLY A 151 -14.60 4.98 -23.80
C GLY A 151 -13.86 5.53 -25.01
N PRO A 152 -14.54 5.80 -26.14
CA PRO A 152 -13.92 6.29 -27.38
C PRO A 152 -13.18 7.63 -27.24
N THR A 153 -13.54 8.44 -26.25
CA THR A 153 -12.97 9.77 -25.97
C THR A 153 -11.89 9.74 -24.89
N ALA A 154 -11.54 8.56 -24.37
CA ALA A 154 -10.59 8.42 -23.30
C ALA A 154 -9.18 8.84 -23.74
N TRP A 155 -8.38 9.28 -22.76
CA TRP A 155 -6.99 9.57 -23.01
C TRP A 155 -6.22 8.29 -23.42
N PRO A 156 -5.05 8.44 -24.08
CA PRO A 156 -4.23 7.29 -24.45
C PRO A 156 -3.83 6.43 -23.24
N PHE A 157 -3.81 5.11 -23.40
CA PHE A 157 -3.31 4.17 -22.36
C PHE A 157 -4.11 4.14 -21.05
N VAL A 158 -5.36 4.59 -21.05
CA VAL A 158 -6.21 4.60 -19.84
C VAL A 158 -6.43 3.20 -19.26
N ASP A 159 -6.72 2.21 -20.09
CA ASP A 159 -6.87 0.81 -19.66
C ASP A 159 -5.59 0.27 -19.03
N TRP A 160 -4.44 0.62 -19.59
CA TRP A 160 -3.15 0.23 -19.05
C TRP A 160 -2.90 0.92 -17.70
N ALA A 161 -3.17 2.24 -17.61
CA ALA A 161 -2.99 3.04 -16.41
C ALA A 161 -3.82 2.52 -15.23
N VAL A 162 -5.10 2.18 -15.46
CA VAL A 162 -5.98 1.68 -14.40
C VAL A 162 -5.54 0.30 -13.91
N VAL A 163 -5.24 -0.64 -14.81
CA VAL A 163 -4.77 -1.98 -14.44
C VAL A 163 -3.41 -1.90 -13.74
N TRP A 164 -2.50 -1.07 -14.24
CA TRP A 164 -1.19 -0.83 -13.64
C TRP A 164 -1.32 -0.31 -12.21
N ASN A 165 -2.18 0.70 -11.98
CA ASN A 165 -2.47 1.21 -10.64
C ASN A 165 -3.01 0.12 -9.70
N MET A 166 -3.88 -0.78 -10.18
CA MET A 166 -4.40 -1.85 -9.33
C MET A 166 -3.35 -2.90 -8.99
N LEU A 167 -2.48 -3.25 -9.94
CA LEU A 167 -1.38 -4.19 -9.74
C LEU A 167 -0.30 -3.61 -8.82
N ILE A 168 0.09 -2.34 -9.01
CA ILE A 168 1.11 -1.69 -8.21
C ILE A 168 0.69 -1.61 -6.74
N ASP A 169 -0.58 -1.28 -6.48
CA ASP A 169 -1.17 -1.27 -5.13
C ASP A 169 -0.96 -2.61 -4.42
N GLY A 170 -1.20 -3.73 -5.11
CA GLY A 170 -1.04 -5.07 -4.55
C GLY A 170 0.42 -5.49 -4.38
N MET A 171 1.26 -5.21 -5.37
CA MET A 171 2.68 -5.53 -5.31
C MET A 171 3.44 -4.69 -4.28
N ALA A 172 2.94 -3.50 -3.94
CA ALA A 172 3.55 -2.61 -2.95
C ALA A 172 3.64 -3.27 -1.55
N MET A 173 2.79 -4.24 -1.26
CA MET A 173 2.83 -4.99 -0.01
C MET A 173 4.00 -5.97 0.07
N LEU A 174 4.56 -6.44 -1.05
CA LEU A 174 5.67 -7.40 -1.07
C LEU A 174 6.94 -6.89 -0.36
N PRO A 175 7.50 -5.71 -0.69
CA PRO A 175 8.66 -5.18 0.04
C PRO A 175 8.33 -4.89 1.51
N GLN A 176 7.08 -4.57 1.82
CA GLN A 176 6.62 -4.36 3.20
C GLN A 176 6.61 -5.67 4.01
N ILE A 177 6.15 -6.78 3.43
CA ILE A 177 6.21 -8.11 4.06
C ILE A 177 7.65 -8.50 4.37
N LEU A 178 8.57 -8.27 3.43
CA LEU A 178 9.99 -8.56 3.62
C LEU A 178 10.58 -7.72 4.75
N THR A 179 10.32 -6.41 4.74
CA THR A 179 10.81 -5.49 5.79
C THR A 179 10.29 -5.90 7.16
N LEU A 180 9.01 -6.26 7.25
CA LEU A 180 8.38 -6.71 8.49
C LEU A 180 8.99 -8.02 9.01
N SER A 181 9.20 -8.98 8.11
CA SER A 181 9.74 -10.32 8.41
C SER A 181 11.21 -10.29 8.80
N ALA A 182 11.99 -9.38 8.20
CA ALA A 182 13.41 -9.19 8.50
C ALA A 182 13.65 -8.34 9.75
N SER A 183 12.69 -7.50 10.13
CA SER A 183 12.82 -6.62 11.29
C SER A 183 12.65 -7.38 12.62
N GLU A 184 13.69 -7.36 13.45
CA GLU A 184 13.67 -7.87 14.83
C GLU A 184 13.05 -6.88 15.82
N GLU A 185 13.02 -5.60 15.46
CA GLU A 185 12.47 -4.54 16.31
C GLU A 185 10.96 -4.68 16.54
N LYS A 186 10.53 -4.29 17.75
CA LYS A 186 9.14 -4.33 18.18
C LYS A 186 8.28 -3.43 17.32
N THR A 187 7.14 -3.95 16.89
CA THR A 187 6.26 -3.22 15.98
C THR A 187 5.60 -2.04 16.69
N PRO A 188 5.76 -0.79 16.23
CA PRO A 188 5.10 0.37 16.82
C PRO A 188 3.58 0.29 16.66
N ARG A 189 2.85 0.79 17.66
CA ARG A 189 1.37 0.86 17.62
C ARG A 189 0.84 1.63 16.41
N ILE A 190 1.54 2.68 15.99
CA ILE A 190 1.17 3.47 14.82
C ILE A 190 1.20 2.62 13.53
N THR A 191 2.15 1.68 13.42
CA THR A 191 2.21 0.72 12.31
C THR A 191 1.00 -0.21 12.32
N SER A 192 0.49 -0.61 13.49
CA SER A 192 -0.77 -1.38 13.59
C SER A 192 -1.95 -0.64 12.98
N HIS A 193 -2.11 0.65 13.32
CA HIS A 193 -3.20 1.46 12.79
C HIS A 193 -3.05 1.71 11.29
N PHE A 194 -1.83 1.98 10.83
CA PHE A 194 -1.52 2.09 9.41
C PHE A 194 -1.95 0.84 8.63
N VAL A 195 -1.52 -0.34 9.08
CA VAL A 195 -1.85 -1.62 8.45
C VAL A 195 -3.35 -1.89 8.50
N GLY A 196 -3.98 -1.67 9.65
CA GLY A 196 -5.42 -1.87 9.83
C GLY A 196 -6.24 -1.00 8.89
N LEU A 197 -5.89 0.28 8.76
CA LEU A 197 -6.57 1.21 7.86
C LEU A 197 -6.38 0.83 6.39
N LEU A 198 -5.18 0.41 5.97
CA LEU A 198 -4.98 -0.11 4.62
C LEU A 198 -5.87 -1.33 4.34
N CYS A 199 -5.90 -2.30 5.26
CA CYS A 199 -6.73 -3.51 5.12
C CYS A 199 -8.23 -3.17 5.02
N VAL A 200 -8.74 -2.31 5.91
CA VAL A 200 -10.15 -1.87 5.90
C VAL A 200 -10.47 -1.15 4.60
N GLY A 201 -9.59 -0.24 4.15
CA GLY A 201 -9.75 0.45 2.88
C GLY A 201 -9.85 -0.51 1.69
N ARG A 202 -9.08 -1.60 1.71
CA ARG A 202 -9.15 -2.65 0.68
C ARG A 202 -10.44 -3.46 0.73
N VAL A 203 -10.90 -3.87 1.91
CA VAL A 203 -12.16 -4.61 2.04
C VAL A 203 -13.33 -3.77 1.52
N LEU A 204 -13.38 -2.48 1.88
CA LEU A 204 -14.42 -1.56 1.39
C LEU A 204 -14.37 -1.40 -0.13
N ARG A 205 -13.16 -1.30 -0.71
CA ARG A 205 -12.98 -1.23 -2.16
C ARG A 205 -13.45 -2.50 -2.87
N MET A 206 -13.14 -3.68 -2.32
CA MET A 206 -13.62 -4.96 -2.86
C MET A 206 -15.15 -5.04 -2.82
N ILE A 207 -15.76 -4.65 -1.70
CA ILE A 207 -17.22 -4.58 -1.57
C ILE A 207 -17.82 -3.66 -2.63
N PHE A 208 -17.21 -2.49 -2.85
CA PHE A 208 -17.62 -1.55 -3.89
C PHE A 208 -17.58 -2.18 -5.29
N TRP A 209 -16.48 -2.84 -5.68
CA TRP A 209 -16.37 -3.49 -6.99
C TRP A 209 -17.35 -4.65 -7.18
N ILE A 210 -17.51 -5.49 -6.16
CA ILE A 210 -18.47 -6.60 -6.20
C ILE A 210 -19.88 -6.06 -6.38
N TRP A 211 -20.25 -5.03 -5.61
CA TRP A 211 -21.56 -4.40 -5.74
C TRP A 211 -21.75 -3.84 -7.16
N LEU A 212 -20.72 -3.19 -7.72
CA LEU A 212 -20.79 -2.54 -9.03
C LEU A 212 -20.99 -3.55 -10.16
N VAL A 213 -20.41 -4.74 -10.06
CA VAL A 213 -20.60 -5.82 -11.05
C VAL A 213 -22.06 -6.26 -11.18
N PHE A 214 -22.85 -6.18 -10.11
CA PHE A 214 -24.26 -6.56 -10.13
C PHE A 214 -25.18 -5.42 -10.59
N HIS A 215 -24.65 -4.24 -10.90
CA HIS A 215 -25.46 -3.09 -11.31
C HIS A 215 -25.58 -3.04 -12.84
N PRO A 216 -26.81 -3.08 -13.39
CA PRO A 216 -27.03 -3.15 -14.84
C PRO A 216 -26.41 -2.00 -15.63
N GLU A 217 -26.30 -0.84 -15.00
CA GLU A 217 -25.80 0.40 -15.60
C GLU A 217 -24.26 0.49 -15.59
N ALA A 218 -23.58 -0.30 -14.76
CA ALA A 218 -22.16 -0.13 -14.51
C ALA A 218 -21.22 -0.68 -15.60
N GLY A 219 -21.75 -1.17 -16.72
CA GLY A 219 -20.94 -1.70 -17.82
C GLY A 219 -20.41 -3.11 -17.56
N HIS A 220 -20.41 -3.94 -18.60
CA HIS A 220 -20.12 -5.38 -18.50
C HIS A 220 -18.63 -5.70 -18.25
N ALA A 221 -17.76 -4.69 -18.18
CA ALA A 221 -16.31 -4.87 -18.02
C ALA A 221 -15.81 -4.66 -16.58
N MET A 222 -16.65 -4.21 -15.64
CA MET A 222 -16.22 -3.88 -14.27
C MET A 222 -15.71 -5.08 -13.47
N TRP A 223 -16.09 -6.31 -13.84
CA TRP A 223 -15.58 -7.52 -13.21
C TRP A 223 -14.06 -7.67 -13.35
N THR A 224 -13.46 -7.03 -14.35
CA THR A 224 -12.00 -7.03 -14.57
C THR A 224 -11.24 -6.41 -13.40
N PHE A 225 -11.87 -5.53 -12.62
CA PHE A 225 -11.30 -4.94 -11.41
C PHE A 225 -11.24 -5.90 -10.22
N ILE A 226 -12.08 -6.94 -10.20
CA ILE A 226 -12.09 -7.91 -9.10
C ILE A 226 -10.81 -8.75 -9.09
N LEU A 227 -10.27 -9.11 -10.27
CA LEU A 227 -9.08 -9.96 -10.38
C LEU A 227 -7.83 -9.37 -9.72
N PRO A 228 -7.36 -8.15 -10.06
CA PRO A 228 -6.19 -7.56 -9.42
C PRO A 228 -6.47 -7.23 -7.93
N ASP A 229 -7.71 -6.90 -7.57
CA ASP A 229 -8.07 -6.65 -6.17
C ASP A 229 -8.08 -7.93 -5.33
N LEU A 230 -8.43 -9.07 -5.93
CA LEU A 230 -8.34 -10.39 -5.29
C LEU A 230 -6.89 -10.80 -5.08
N MET A 231 -6.04 -10.61 -6.10
CA MET A 231 -4.59 -10.83 -5.96
C MET A 231 -4.01 -9.98 -4.82
N HIS A 232 -4.37 -8.69 -4.76
CA HIS A 232 -3.98 -7.82 -3.66
C HIS A 232 -4.50 -8.37 -2.33
N SER A 233 -5.77 -8.76 -2.24
CA SER A 233 -6.36 -9.31 -1.01
C SER A 233 -5.60 -10.53 -0.49
N VAL A 234 -5.12 -11.41 -1.39
CA VAL A 234 -4.28 -12.56 -1.03
C VAL A 234 -2.93 -12.11 -0.46
N VAL A 235 -2.24 -11.17 -1.12
CA VAL A 235 -0.96 -10.64 -0.62
C VAL A 235 -1.14 -9.91 0.72
N MET A 236 -2.23 -9.16 0.88
CA MET A 236 -2.57 -8.47 2.11
C MET A 236 -2.91 -9.44 3.24
N ALA A 237 -3.57 -10.57 2.94
CA ALA A 237 -3.84 -11.61 3.92
C ALA A 237 -2.53 -12.26 4.42
N ASP A 238 -1.57 -12.52 3.51
CA ASP A 238 -0.25 -13.02 3.87
C ASP A 238 0.53 -12.01 4.72
N PHE A 239 0.48 -10.73 4.34
CA PHE A 239 1.03 -9.64 5.15
C PHE A 239 0.43 -9.59 6.56
N LEU A 240 -0.89 -9.67 6.67
CA LEU A 240 -1.58 -9.66 7.96
C LEU A 240 -1.23 -10.90 8.79
N TYR A 241 -1.05 -12.06 8.17
CA TYR A 241 -0.56 -13.26 8.83
C TYR A 241 0.83 -13.03 9.45
N HIS A 242 1.80 -12.56 8.66
CA HIS A 242 3.14 -12.23 9.13
C HIS A 242 3.13 -11.17 10.25
N TYR A 243 2.25 -10.18 10.12
CA TYR A 243 2.03 -9.15 11.12
C TYR A 243 1.52 -9.70 12.46
N VAL A 244 0.47 -10.52 12.43
CA VAL A 244 -0.09 -11.14 13.63
C VAL A 244 0.93 -12.05 14.31
N GLN A 245 1.73 -12.81 13.53
CA GLN A 245 2.80 -13.64 14.09
C GLN A 245 3.87 -12.79 14.79
N LYS A 246 4.27 -11.66 14.20
CA LYS A 246 5.21 -10.74 14.82
C LYS A 246 4.66 -10.13 16.12
N VAL A 247 3.43 -9.63 16.11
CA VAL A 247 2.80 -9.08 17.32
C VAL A 247 2.70 -10.12 18.44
N LYS A 248 2.36 -11.38 18.11
CA LYS A 248 2.33 -12.48 19.09
C LYS A 248 3.71 -12.76 19.69
N ARG A 249 4.77 -12.73 18.87
CA ARG A 249 6.16 -12.88 19.33
C ARG A 249 6.55 -11.74 20.26
N ASP A 250 6.32 -10.50 19.84
CA ASP A 250 6.64 -9.30 20.62
C ASP A 250 5.93 -9.30 21.99
N ALA A 251 4.67 -9.78 22.05
CA ALA A 251 3.91 -9.93 23.28
C ALA A 251 4.48 -11.01 24.22
N LYS A 252 4.89 -12.16 23.67
CA LYS A 252 5.49 -13.25 24.45
C LYS A 252 6.82 -12.83 25.10
N GLU A 253 7.65 -12.09 24.38
CA GLU A 253 8.92 -11.58 24.90
C GLU A 253 8.72 -10.60 26.07
N MET A 254 7.67 -9.77 26.03
CA MET A 254 7.34 -8.88 27.15
C MET A 254 6.93 -9.66 28.41
N LEU A 255 6.14 -10.74 28.25
CA LEU A 255 5.73 -11.57 29.38
C LEU A 255 6.92 -12.29 30.02
N ASN A 256 7.82 -12.84 29.21
CA ASN A 256 9.03 -13.49 29.70
C ASN A 256 9.93 -12.51 30.46
N PHE A 257 10.13 -11.29 29.93
CA PHE A 257 10.94 -10.28 30.61
C PHE A 257 10.33 -9.85 31.96
N GLY A 258 9.00 -9.73 32.04
CA GLY A 258 8.30 -9.45 33.29
C GLY A 258 8.43 -10.58 34.32
N TYR A 259 8.40 -11.83 33.87
CA TYR A 259 8.63 -13.01 34.70
C TYR A 259 10.06 -13.04 35.25
N ASP A 260 11.07 -12.85 34.40
CA ASP A 260 12.48 -12.85 34.81
C ASP A 260 12.79 -11.72 35.81
N TYR A 261 12.22 -10.53 35.61
CA TYR A 261 12.37 -9.42 36.55
C TYR A 261 11.73 -9.71 37.91
N ALA A 262 10.54 -10.33 37.93
CA ALA A 262 9.85 -10.68 39.17
C ALA A 262 10.57 -11.75 39.99
N HIS A 263 11.41 -12.58 39.35
CA HIS A 263 12.23 -13.60 40.03
C HIS A 263 13.65 -13.13 40.38
N ALA A 264 14.08 -11.97 39.87
CA ALA A 264 15.39 -11.38 40.16
C ALA A 264 15.38 -10.40 41.35
N VAL A 265 14.20 -10.01 41.84
CA VAL A 265 13.97 -9.12 42.99
C VAL A 265 13.59 -9.95 44.22
#